data_AF-A0A163CXF4-F1
#
_entry.id   AF-A0A163CXF4-F1
#
_cell.length_a   1.000
_cell.length_b   1.000
_cell.length_c   1.000
_cell.angle_alpha   90.00
_cell.angle_beta   90.00
_cell.angle_gamma   90.00
#
_symmetry.space_group_name_H-M   'P 1'
#
loop_
_entity.id
_entity.type
_entity.pdbx_description
1 polymer ?
#
loop_
_entity_poly.entity_id
_entity_poly.type
_entity_poly.pdbx_seq_one_letter_code
_entity_poly.pdbx_strand_id
1 'polypeptide(L)'
;MSGQNEALQKMLQEISQKKAFAEQQLLIVRQQKAARTREGRMLQLTSAEVSSLPTETKVYEGVGKMFVCTPIPDVQKRLESEEKTMKAEMANLDKKEDYLEMTYKNSKNALEQALGGQS
;
A
#
# COMPACT_ATOMS: atom_id res chain seq x y z
N MET A 1 -44.93 7.63 11.91
CA MET A 1 -43.91 7.50 12.99
C MET A 1 -43.07 6.21 12.91
N SER A 2 -43.54 5.10 12.30
CA SER A 2 -42.74 3.86 12.16
C SER A 2 -41.77 3.87 10.96
N GLY A 3 -42.21 4.29 9.76
CA GLY A 3 -41.37 4.24 8.55
C GLY A 3 -40.15 5.18 8.53
N GLN A 4 -40.20 6.31 9.26
CA GLN A 4 -39.04 7.20 9.42
C GLN A 4 -37.93 6.58 10.27
N ASN A 5 -38.28 5.73 11.24
CA ASN A 5 -37.31 5.08 12.12
C ASN A 5 -36.58 3.94 11.39
N GLU A 6 -37.29 3.18 10.56
CA GLU A 6 -36.72 2.10 9.75
C GLU A 6 -35.75 2.63 8.67
N ALA A 7 -36.09 3.74 8.01
CA ALA A 7 -35.21 4.39 7.04
C ALA A 7 -33.91 4.91 7.71
N LEU A 8 -34.01 5.48 8.91
CA LEU A 8 -32.86 5.94 9.69
C LEU A 8 -31.96 4.77 10.11
N GLN A 9 -32.54 3.68 10.62
CA GLN A 9 -31.80 2.47 10.98
C GLN A 9 -31.04 1.89 9.79
N LYS A 10 -31.69 1.80 8.63
CA LYS A 10 -31.06 1.30 7.41
C LYS A 10 -29.89 2.20 6.96
N MET A 11 -30.07 3.52 7.00
CA MET A 11 -29.01 4.48 6.70
C MET A 11 -27.81 4.32 7.65
N LEU A 12 -28.04 4.22 8.96
CA LEU A 12 -26.99 4.01 9.97
C LEU A 12 -26.23 2.70 9.74
N GLN A 13 -26.94 1.63 9.35
CA GLN A 13 -26.35 0.34 9.04
C GLN A 13 -25.41 0.45 7.83
N GLU A 14 -25.86 1.10 6.74
CA GLU A 14 -25.04 1.29 5.54
C GLU A 14 -23.78 2.13 5.82
N ILE A 15 -23.89 3.20 6.62
CA ILE A 15 -22.73 4.03 6.97
C ILE A 15 -21.76 3.23 7.86
N SER A 16 -22.28 2.45 8.81
CA SER A 16 -21.46 1.58 9.67
C SER A 16 -20.68 0.54 8.87
N GLN A 17 -21.32 -0.08 7.86
CA GLN A 17 -20.67 -1.01 6.95
C GLN A 17 -19.55 -0.33 6.14
N LYS A 18 -19.80 0.87 5.59
CA LYS A 18 -18.78 1.64 4.87
C LYS A 18 -17.59 2.01 5.76
N LYS A 19 -17.83 2.42 7.00
CA LYS A 19 -16.77 2.70 7.98
C LYS A 19 -15.92 1.45 8.25
N ALA A 20 -16.56 0.33 8.58
CA ALA A 20 -15.87 -0.92 8.90
C ALA A 20 -15.04 -1.44 7.71
N PHE A 21 -15.59 -1.34 6.49
CA PHE A 21 -14.87 -1.69 5.28
C PHE A 21 -13.63 -0.80 5.07
N ALA A 22 -13.78 0.52 5.21
CA ALA A 22 -12.66 1.45 5.06
C ALA A 22 -11.56 1.19 6.08
N GLU A 23 -11.93 0.93 7.34
CA GLU A 23 -11.00 0.62 8.43
C GLU A 23 -10.20 -0.67 8.17
N GLN A 24 -10.87 -1.75 7.76
CA GLN A 24 -10.20 -3.00 7.43
C GLN A 24 -9.25 -2.84 6.23
N GLN A 25 -9.69 -2.12 5.19
CA GLN A 25 -8.84 -1.88 4.01
C GLN A 25 -7.64 -0.99 4.32
N LEU A 26 -7.77 0.01 5.19
CA LEU A 26 -6.65 0.83 5.63
C LEU A 26 -5.56 -0.01 6.31
N LEU A 27 -5.95 -0.96 7.16
CA LEU A 27 -5.01 -1.86 7.81
C LEU A 27 -4.21 -2.67 6.78
N ILE A 28 -4.89 -3.22 5.77
CA ILE A 28 -4.24 -3.99 4.70
C ILE A 28 -3.29 -3.10 3.88
N VAL A 29 -3.72 -1.91 3.47
CA VAL A 29 -2.90 -0.98 2.69
C VAL A 29 -1.65 -0.56 3.46
N ARG A 30 -1.78 -0.26 4.76
CA ARG A 30 -0.63 0.08 5.61
C ARG A 30 0.36 -1.07 5.75
N GLN A 31 -0.12 -2.30 5.89
CA GLN A 31 0.75 -3.49 5.91
C GLN A 31 1.48 -3.68 4.57
N GLN A 32 0.77 -3.50 3.45
CA GLN A 32 1.37 -3.56 2.11
C GLN A 32 2.46 -2.48 1.97
N LYS A 33 2.19 -1.24 2.35
CA LYS A 33 3.18 -0.15 2.33
C LYS A 33 4.40 -0.45 3.20
N ALA A 34 4.22 -1.03 4.38
CA ALA A 34 5.33 -1.41 5.26
C ALA A 34 6.20 -2.51 4.63
N ALA A 35 5.60 -3.55 4.07
CA ALA A 35 6.30 -4.62 3.36
C ALA A 35 7.09 -4.05 2.17
N ARG A 36 6.44 -3.21 1.35
CA ARG A 36 7.07 -2.58 0.20
C ARG A 36 8.21 -1.65 0.63
N THR A 37 8.04 -0.82 1.65
CA THR A 37 9.12 0.05 2.16
C THR A 37 10.38 -0.76 2.53
N ARG A 38 10.21 -1.94 3.14
CA ARG A 38 11.31 -2.84 3.46
C ARG A 38 12.00 -3.39 2.20
N GLU A 39 11.23 -3.88 1.23
CA GLU A 39 11.75 -4.36 -0.06
C GLU A 39 12.51 -3.26 -0.81
N GLY A 40 11.95 -2.04 -0.84
CA GLY A 40 12.59 -0.89 -1.48
C GLY A 40 13.93 -0.52 -0.85
N ARG A 41 14.04 -0.62 0.49
CA ARG A 41 15.32 -0.41 1.18
C ARG A 41 16.35 -1.48 0.82
N MET A 42 15.93 -2.75 0.73
CA MET A 42 16.82 -3.84 0.29
C MET A 42 17.31 -3.63 -1.14
N LEU A 43 16.42 -3.18 -2.03
CA LEU A 43 16.75 -2.87 -3.41
C LEU A 43 17.77 -1.73 -3.51
N GLN A 44 17.57 -0.64 -2.75
CA GLN A 44 18.49 0.50 -2.70
C GLN A 44 19.88 0.10 -2.19
N LEU A 45 19.93 -0.70 -1.11
CA LEU A 45 21.21 -1.21 -0.59
C LEU A 45 21.90 -2.11 -1.62
N THR A 46 21.16 -3.01 -2.27
CA THR A 46 21.71 -3.89 -3.32
C THR A 46 22.26 -3.09 -4.50
N SER A 47 21.55 -2.04 -4.94
CA SER A 47 21.99 -1.15 -6.00
C SER A 47 23.27 -0.39 -5.62
N ALA A 48 23.36 0.11 -4.38
CA ALA A 48 24.55 0.79 -3.88
C ALA A 48 25.76 -0.15 -3.81
N GLU A 49 25.57 -1.36 -3.27
CA GLU A 49 26.62 -2.40 -3.20
C GLU A 49 27.13 -2.76 -4.60
N VAL A 50 26.23 -3.12 -5.53
CA VAL A 50 26.60 -3.49 -6.91
C VAL A 50 27.32 -2.35 -7.62
N SER A 51 26.89 -1.11 -7.44
CA SER A 51 27.49 0.05 -8.07
C SER A 51 28.86 0.44 -7.49
N SER A 52 29.19 -0.05 -6.29
CA SER A 52 30.49 0.15 -5.66
C SER A 52 31.55 -0.86 -6.13
N LEU A 53 31.14 -1.93 -6.80
CA LEU A 53 32.04 -2.98 -7.26
C LEU A 53 32.88 -2.52 -8.47
N PRO A 54 34.15 -2.95 -8.56
CA PRO A 54 34.93 -2.81 -9.79
C PRO A 54 34.23 -3.50 -10.97
N THR A 55 34.32 -2.91 -12.16
CA THR A 55 33.65 -3.39 -13.38
C THR A 55 34.01 -4.83 -13.76
N GLU A 56 35.19 -5.30 -13.37
CA GLU A 56 35.70 -6.65 -13.65
C GLU A 56 35.13 -7.72 -12.70
N THR A 57 34.38 -7.30 -11.67
CA THR A 57 33.83 -8.21 -10.66
C THR A 57 32.74 -9.07 -11.26
N LYS A 58 32.90 -10.40 -11.14
CA LYS A 58 31.86 -11.35 -11.53
C LYS A 58 30.71 -11.29 -10.54
N VAL A 59 29.53 -10.88 -11.02
CA VAL A 59 28.29 -10.86 -10.24
C VAL A 59 27.43 -12.06 -10.64
N TYR A 60 26.77 -12.66 -9.66
CA TYR A 60 25.91 -13.82 -9.87
C TYR A 60 24.52 -13.56 -9.29
N GLU A 61 23.49 -13.80 -10.09
CA GLU A 61 22.09 -13.65 -9.66
C GLU A 61 21.43 -15.00 -9.44
N GLY A 62 20.64 -15.09 -8.38
CA GLY A 62 19.88 -16.30 -8.06
C GLY A 62 18.67 -16.48 -8.97
N VAL A 63 18.57 -17.64 -9.62
CA VAL A 63 17.42 -18.08 -10.41
C VAL A 63 16.93 -19.41 -9.85
N GLY A 64 15.99 -19.34 -8.90
CA GLY A 64 15.50 -20.51 -8.17
C GLY A 64 16.59 -21.14 -7.29
N LYS A 65 17.06 -22.34 -7.67
CA LYS A 65 18.14 -23.05 -6.96
C LYS A 65 19.53 -22.88 -7.61
N MET A 66 19.63 -22.10 -8.68
CA MET A 66 20.86 -21.88 -9.44
C MET A 66 21.32 -20.43 -9.30
N PHE A 67 22.60 -20.20 -9.60
CA PHE A 67 23.18 -18.86 -9.72
C PHE A 67 23.77 -18.70 -11.12
N VAL A 68 23.44 -17.61 -11.80
CA VAL A 68 23.88 -17.31 -13.16
C VAL A 68 24.79 -16.09 -13.12
N CYS A 69 25.92 -16.15 -13.83
CA CYS A 69 26.82 -14.99 -13.97
C CYS A 69 26.13 -13.92 -14.81
N THR A 70 25.85 -12.76 -14.22
CA THR A 70 25.20 -11.64 -14.89
C THR A 70 26.14 -10.44 -14.91
N PRO A 71 26.34 -9.77 -16.06
CA PRO A 71 27.11 -8.53 -16.13
C PRO A 71 26.51 -7.43 -15.23
N ILE A 72 27.36 -6.65 -14.55
CA ILE A 72 26.94 -5.53 -13.68
C ILE A 72 25.93 -4.58 -14.36
N PRO A 73 26.10 -4.16 -15.63
CA PRO A 73 25.14 -3.27 -16.29
C PRO A 73 23.73 -3.86 -16.40
N ASP A 74 23.62 -5.17 -16.61
CA ASP A 74 22.33 -5.85 -16.71
C ASP A 74 21.66 -5.95 -15.34
N VAL A 75 22.44 -6.22 -14.29
CA VAL A 75 21.97 -6.20 -12.90
C VAL A 75 21.46 -4.80 -12.53
N GLN A 76 22.23 -3.75 -12.82
CA GLN A 76 21.83 -2.36 -12.54
C GLN A 76 20.54 -1.99 -13.28
N LYS A 77 20.42 -2.34 -14.56
CA LYS A 77 19.21 -2.09 -15.35
C LYS A 77 17.99 -2.80 -14.77
N ARG A 78 18.13 -4.04 -14.30
CA ARG A 78 17.06 -4.78 -13.60
C ARG A 78 16.67 -4.07 -12.30
N LEU A 79 17.65 -3.71 -11.46
CA LEU A 79 17.41 -3.02 -10.19
C LEU A 79 16.70 -1.67 -10.39
N GLU A 80 17.06 -0.90 -11.42
CA GLU A 80 16.37 0.35 -11.78
C GLU A 80 14.92 0.12 -12.22
N SER A 81 14.66 -0.95 -12.98
CA SER A 81 13.31 -1.32 -13.40
C SER A 81 12.44 -1.72 -12.22
N GLU A 82 12.99 -2.50 -11.29
CA GLU A 82 12.33 -2.86 -10.04
C GLU A 82 12.04 -1.62 -9.20
N GLU A 83 12.98 -0.67 -9.10
CA GLU A 83 12.78 0.55 -8.32
C GLU A 83 11.66 1.42 -8.90
N LYS A 84 11.60 1.56 -10.22
CA LYS A 84 10.52 2.30 -10.91
C LYS A 84 9.16 1.66 -10.68
N THR A 85 9.09 0.33 -10.80
CA THR A 85 7.86 -0.44 -10.54
C THR A 85 7.40 -0.24 -9.10
N MET A 86 8.34 -0.33 -8.17
CA MET A 86 8.08 -0.16 -6.75
C MET A 86 7.56 1.25 -6.40
N LYS A 87 8.16 2.29 -6.98
CA LYS A 87 7.70 3.67 -6.81
C LYS A 87 6.27 3.86 -7.35
N ALA A 88 5.95 3.26 -8.48
CA ALA A 88 4.61 3.31 -9.05
C ALA A 88 3.58 2.59 -8.17
N GLU A 89 3.92 1.41 -7.63
CA GLU A 89 3.06 0.66 -6.71
C GLU A 89 2.83 1.43 -5.40
N MET A 90 3.88 2.02 -4.81
CA MET A 90 3.76 2.86 -3.62
C MET A 90 2.84 4.06 -3.86
N ALA A 91 3.00 4.77 -4.99
CA ALA A 91 2.13 5.89 -5.34
C ALA A 91 0.66 5.47 -5.49
N ASN A 92 0.39 4.25 -5.98
CA ASN A 92 -0.97 3.72 -6.05
C ASN A 92 -1.52 3.35 -4.67
N LEU A 93 -0.70 2.80 -3.79
CA LEU A 93 -1.08 2.51 -2.40
C LEU A 93 -1.35 3.80 -1.62
N ASP A 94 -0.58 4.86 -1.84
CA ASP A 94 -0.80 6.18 -1.24
C ASP A 94 -2.17 6.74 -1.62
N LYS A 95 -2.48 6.79 -2.93
CA LYS A 95 -3.80 7.22 -3.41
C LYS A 95 -4.94 6.40 -2.82
N LYS A 96 -4.74 5.08 -2.69
CA LYS A 96 -5.73 4.18 -2.09
C LYS A 96 -5.91 4.45 -0.61
N GLU A 97 -4.82 4.69 0.13
CA GLU A 97 -4.86 5.06 1.54
C GLU A 97 -5.63 6.37 1.74
N ASP A 98 -5.29 7.42 0.99
CA ASP A 98 -5.94 8.73 1.09
C ASP A 98 -7.46 8.64 0.87
N TYR A 99 -7.88 7.90 -0.16
CA TYR A 99 -9.29 7.67 -0.45
C TYR A 99 -10.01 6.95 0.70
N LEU A 100 -9.39 5.90 1.25
CA LEU A 100 -9.96 5.12 2.35
C LEU A 100 -9.99 5.94 3.65
N GLU A 101 -8.99 6.77 3.91
CA GLU A 101 -8.98 7.68 5.07
C GLU A 101 -10.10 8.70 4.98
N MET A 102 -10.29 9.31 3.80
CA MET A 102 -11.39 10.25 3.59
C MET A 102 -12.74 9.55 3.75
N THR A 103 -12.89 8.34 3.21
CA THR A 103 -14.11 7.54 3.36
C THR A 103 -14.40 7.19 4.82
N TYR A 104 -13.38 6.79 5.58
CA TYR A 104 -13.49 6.50 7.01
C TYR A 104 -13.90 7.74 7.80
N LYS A 105 -13.22 8.87 7.59
CA LYS A 105 -13.51 10.15 8.27
C LYS A 105 -14.94 10.62 7.98
N ASN A 106 -15.35 10.60 6.70
CA ASN A 106 -16.70 10.99 6.29
C ASN A 106 -17.77 10.07 6.91
N SER A 107 -17.53 8.75 6.91
CA SER A 107 -18.48 7.78 7.47
C SER A 107 -18.56 7.90 9.00
N LYS A 108 -17.44 8.14 9.68
CA LYS A 108 -17.40 8.42 11.12
C LYS A 108 -18.19 9.69 11.47
N ASN A 109 -17.92 10.80 10.78
CA ASN A 109 -18.60 12.07 11.03
C ASN A 109 -20.11 11.96 10.76
N ALA A 110 -20.52 11.24 9.70
CA ALA A 110 -21.93 11.02 9.40
C ALA A 110 -22.64 10.19 10.49
N LEU A 111 -21.99 9.18 11.07
CA LEU A 111 -22.53 8.43 12.21
C LEU A 111 -22.67 9.31 13.45
N GLU A 112 -21.64 10.10 13.77
CA GLU A 112 -21.66 11.01 14.92
C GLU A 112 -22.77 12.05 14.81
N GLN A 113 -22.99 12.64 13.64
CA GLN A 113 -24.10 13.58 13.41
C GLN A 113 -25.47 12.90 13.51
N ALA A 114 -25.63 11.72 12.93
CA ALA A 114 -26.90 11.00 12.96
C ALA A 114 -27.29 10.52 14.37
N LEU A 115 -26.31 10.26 15.24
CA LEU A 115 -26.52 9.90 16.65
C LEU A 115 -26.61 11.13 17.56
N GLY A 116 -25.81 12.17 17.31
CA GLY A 116 -25.78 13.41 18.10
C GLY A 116 -26.97 14.35 17.84
N GLY A 117 -27.64 14.22 16.69
CA GLY A 117 -28.88 14.93 16.39
C GLY A 117 -30.14 14.39 17.09
N GLN A 118 -30.00 13.37 17.96
CA GLN A 118 -31.09 12.82 18.78
C GLN A 118 -31.15 13.38 20.21
N SER A 119 -30.33 14.39 20.53
CA SER A 119 -30.37 15.11 21.83
C SER A 119 -31.22 16.38 21.75
#